data_AF-A0A4R8MAH6-F1
#
_entry.id   AF-A0A4R8MAH6-F1
#
_cell.length_a   1.000
_cell.length_b   1.000
_cell.length_c   1.000
_cell.angle_alpha   90.00
_cell.angle_beta   90.00
_cell.angle_gamma   90.00
#
_symmetry.space_group_name_H-M   'P 1'
#
loop_
_entity.id
_entity.type
_entity.pdbx_description
1 polymer ?
#
loop_
_entity_poly.entity_id
_entity_poly.type
_entity_poly.pdbx_seq_one_letter_code
_entity_poly.pdbx_strand_id
1 'polypeptide(L)'
;MKQLGILSNSNATKEEKKMLADYWEVIKGNGSETFLFSDSEFFNKYNTENHFSNLRVMEAFTIYQVKQCSVCLKPFKVVINDRAHLKSYMQSTNKCCRVCGHFDSFSKKSNTKTLEI
;
A
#
# COMPACT_ATOMS: atom_id res chain seq x y z
N MET A 1 -3.52 -9.57 0.63
CA MET A 1 -3.53 -8.99 1.99
C MET A 1 -4.97 -8.67 2.36
N LYS A 2 -5.28 -8.26 3.59
CA LYS A 2 -6.64 -7.80 3.94
C LYS A 2 -6.59 -6.34 4.37
N GLN A 3 -7.36 -5.48 3.72
CA GLN A 3 -7.51 -4.09 4.16
C GLN A 3 -8.27 -4.07 5.50
N LEU A 4 -7.73 -3.38 6.49
CA LEU A 4 -8.35 -3.22 7.81
C LEU A 4 -9.05 -1.87 7.96
N GLY A 5 -8.59 -0.85 7.24
CA GLY A 5 -9.20 0.47 7.28
C GLY A 5 -8.39 1.52 6.55
N ILE A 6 -9.04 2.67 6.34
CA ILE A 6 -8.46 3.87 5.75
C ILE A 6 -8.50 4.95 6.83
N LEU A 7 -7.33 5.50 7.13
CA LEU A 7 -7.16 6.66 7.98
C LEU A 7 -7.05 7.87 7.07
N SER A 8 -7.87 8.88 7.33
CA SER A 8 -7.85 10.16 6.62
C SER A 8 -8.14 11.27 7.62
N ASN A 9 -7.78 12.51 7.27
CA ASN A 9 -8.08 13.66 8.12
C ASN A 9 -9.59 13.80 8.37
N SER A 10 -9.99 14.34 9.53
CA SER A 10 -11.36 14.31 10.05
C SER A 10 -12.41 15.01 9.18
N ASN A 11 -11.97 15.91 8.30
CA ASN A 11 -12.85 16.82 7.57
C ASN A 11 -13.34 16.28 6.21
N ALA A 12 -13.00 15.04 5.87
CA ALA A 12 -13.37 14.44 4.59
C ALA A 12 -14.88 14.22 4.44
N THR A 13 -15.42 14.63 3.30
CA THR A 13 -16.82 14.41 2.91
C THR A 13 -17.12 12.92 2.70
N LYS A 14 -18.39 12.57 2.57
CA LYS A 14 -18.80 11.19 2.30
C LYS A 14 -18.28 10.72 0.94
N GLU A 15 -18.31 11.60 -0.05
CA GLU A 15 -17.85 11.39 -1.41
C GLU A 15 -16.33 11.20 -1.45
N GLU A 16 -15.57 12.02 -0.71
CA GLU A 16 -14.11 11.88 -0.58
C GLU A 16 -13.71 10.57 0.10
N LYS A 17 -14.42 10.17 1.17
CA LYS A 17 -14.22 8.87 1.82
C LYS A 17 -14.48 7.71 0.88
N LYS A 18 -15.54 7.78 0.06
CA LYS A 18 -15.83 6.77 -0.96
C LYS A 18 -14.75 6.74 -2.04
N MET A 19 -14.32 7.90 -2.52
CA MET A 19 -13.24 8.01 -3.49
C MET A 19 -11.94 7.39 -2.96
N LEU A 20 -11.57 7.67 -1.71
CA LEU A 20 -10.41 7.03 -1.08
C LEU A 20 -10.57 5.52 -0.95
N ALA A 21 -11.77 5.02 -0.61
CA ALA A 21 -12.05 3.59 -0.60
C ALA A 21 -11.80 2.95 -1.97
N ASP A 22 -12.40 3.50 -3.03
CA ASP A 22 -12.22 3.05 -4.41
C ASP A 22 -10.73 3.13 -4.85
N TYR A 23 -9.97 4.13 -4.38
CA TYR A 23 -8.54 4.29 -4.70
C TYR A 23 -7.67 3.18 -4.12
N TRP A 24 -7.95 2.77 -2.88
CA TRP A 24 -7.18 1.76 -2.16
C TRP A 24 -7.69 0.32 -2.34
N GLU A 25 -8.89 0.13 -2.87
CA GLU A 25 -9.50 -1.21 -3.01
C GLU A 25 -8.63 -2.15 -3.88
N VAL A 26 -8.42 -3.36 -3.36
CA VAL A 26 -7.63 -4.42 -4.02
C VAL A 26 -8.52 -5.63 -4.22
N ILE A 27 -8.68 -6.00 -5.49
CA ILE A 27 -9.44 -7.19 -5.91
C ILE A 27 -8.50 -8.34 -6.25
N LYS A 28 -8.99 -9.57 -6.15
CA LYS A 28 -8.28 -10.77 -6.60
C LYS A 28 -8.73 -11.12 -8.01
N GLY A 29 -7.84 -11.00 -8.99
CA GLY A 29 -8.09 -11.34 -10.39
C GLY A 29 -7.06 -12.36 -10.89
N ASN A 30 -7.51 -13.45 -11.50
CA ASN A 30 -6.67 -14.45 -12.17
C ASN A 30 -5.46 -14.93 -11.34
N GLY A 31 -5.65 -15.12 -10.02
CA GLY A 31 -4.61 -15.57 -9.11
C GLY A 31 -3.64 -14.48 -8.61
N SER A 32 -3.83 -13.23 -9.00
CA SER A 32 -3.04 -12.07 -8.58
C SER A 32 -3.90 -11.01 -7.88
N GLU A 33 -3.28 -10.22 -7.01
CA GLU A 33 -3.92 -9.05 -6.41
C GLU A 33 -3.72 -7.85 -7.35
N THR A 34 -4.80 -7.16 -7.74
CA THR A 34 -4.77 -5.94 -8.56
C THR A 34 -5.67 -4.86 -7.96
N PHE A 35 -5.44 -3.60 -8.32
CA PHE A 35 -6.32 -2.51 -7.91
C PHE A 35 -7.68 -2.61 -8.59
N LEU A 36 -8.73 -2.13 -7.92
CA LEU A 36 -10.08 -2.04 -8.48
C LEU A 36 -10.12 -1.17 -9.74
N PHE A 37 -9.38 -0.04 -9.72
CA PHE A 37 -9.21 0.85 -10.85
C PHE A 37 -7.72 1.07 -11.13
N SER A 38 -7.33 1.05 -12.40
CA SER A 38 -6.07 1.68 -12.82
C SER A 38 -6.07 3.17 -12.47
N ASP A 39 -4.90 3.81 -12.49
CA ASP A 39 -4.83 5.24 -12.20
C ASP A 39 -5.70 6.06 -13.17
N SER A 40 -5.68 5.75 -14.48
CA SER A 40 -6.48 6.44 -15.48
C SER A 40 -7.99 6.24 -15.30
N GLU A 41 -8.45 5.02 -15.03
CA GLU A 41 -9.87 4.75 -14.75
C GLU A 41 -10.34 5.47 -13.49
N PHE A 42 -9.51 5.47 -12.45
CA PHE A 42 -9.80 6.17 -11.21
C PHE A 42 -9.92 7.68 -11.46
N PHE A 43 -8.94 8.28 -12.16
CA PHE A 43 -8.99 9.69 -12.52
C PHE A 43 -10.24 10.01 -13.33
N ASN A 44 -10.51 9.26 -14.40
CA ASN A 44 -11.68 9.49 -15.27
C ASN A 44 -13.00 9.42 -14.49
N LYS A 45 -13.11 8.50 -13.53
CA LYS A 45 -14.29 8.35 -12.68
C LYS A 45 -14.52 9.53 -11.74
N TYR A 46 -13.44 10.11 -11.21
CA TYR A 46 -13.48 11.12 -10.15
C TYR A 46 -13.04 12.52 -10.59
N ASN A 47 -12.83 12.75 -11.89
CA ASN A 47 -12.36 14.02 -12.47
C ASN A 47 -13.37 15.19 -12.35
N THR A 48 -14.47 15.02 -11.62
CA THR A 48 -15.46 16.08 -11.44
C THR A 48 -14.99 17.11 -10.41
N GLU A 49 -15.40 18.36 -10.64
CA GLU A 49 -15.10 19.60 -9.91
C GLU A 49 -14.41 19.45 -8.53
N ASN A 50 -13.10 19.74 -8.49
CA ASN A 50 -12.33 19.99 -7.26
C ASN A 50 -12.22 18.88 -6.19
N HIS A 51 -12.68 17.65 -6.41
CA HIS A 51 -12.45 16.56 -5.43
C HIS A 51 -10.96 16.30 -5.16
N PHE A 52 -10.10 16.49 -6.17
CA PHE A 52 -8.66 16.30 -6.04
C PHE A 52 -7.92 17.42 -5.31
N SER A 53 -8.46 18.66 -5.26
CA SER A 53 -7.79 19.76 -4.56
C SER A 53 -7.78 19.52 -3.06
N ASN A 54 -8.86 18.93 -2.52
CA ASN A 54 -8.91 18.51 -1.12
C ASN A 54 -8.06 17.26 -0.87
N LEU A 55 -7.96 16.34 -1.83
CA LEU A 55 -7.07 15.18 -1.71
C LEU A 55 -5.59 15.56 -1.57
N ARG A 56 -5.12 16.60 -2.28
CA ARG A 56 -3.71 17.04 -2.16
C ARG A 56 -3.32 17.42 -0.73
N VAL A 57 -4.27 17.91 0.06
CA VAL A 57 -4.07 18.28 1.47
C VAL A 57 -4.54 17.19 2.44
N MET A 58 -5.13 16.11 1.95
CA MET A 58 -5.50 14.96 2.76
C MET A 58 -4.38 13.93 2.79
N GLU A 59 -3.72 13.83 3.93
CA GLU A 59 -2.95 12.64 4.25
C GLU A 59 -3.92 11.47 4.45
N ALA A 60 -3.83 10.49 3.54
CA ALA A 60 -4.61 9.26 3.60
C ALA A 60 -3.66 8.07 3.68
N PHE A 61 -3.85 7.27 4.72
CA PHE A 61 -3.10 6.04 4.92
C PHE A 61 -4.07 4.88 4.96
N THR A 62 -3.65 3.72 4.46
CA THR A 62 -4.44 2.50 4.57
C THR A 62 -3.65 1.44 5.33
N ILE A 63 -4.33 0.70 6.19
CA ILE A 63 -3.70 -0.35 7.01
C ILE A 63 -4.07 -1.69 6.42
N TYR A 64 -3.07 -2.48 6.04
CA TYR A 64 -3.24 -3.85 5.60
C TYR A 64 -2.74 -4.84 6.65
N GLN A 65 -3.52 -5.89 6.86
CA GLN A 65 -3.09 -7.10 7.52
C GLN A 65 -2.41 -8.02 6.50
N VAL A 66 -1.15 -8.35 6.78
CA VAL A 66 -0.44 -9.44 6.13
C VAL A 66 -0.57 -10.66 7.03
N LYS A 67 -1.01 -11.79 6.45
CA LYS A 67 -1.28 -13.02 7.22
C LYS A 67 -0.01 -13.58 7.86
N GLN A 68 1.12 -13.46 7.17
CA GLN A 68 2.36 -14.11 7.59
C GLN A 68 3.57 -13.38 7.03
N CYS A 69 4.55 -13.10 7.89
CA CYS A 69 5.87 -12.65 7.49
C CYS A 69 6.69 -13.80 6.90
N SER A 70 7.40 -13.57 5.80
CA SER A 70 8.26 -14.59 5.17
C SER A 70 9.45 -15.05 6.02
N VAL A 71 9.83 -14.29 7.05
CA VAL A 71 11.00 -14.61 7.91
C VAL A 71 10.56 -15.15 9.26
N CYS A 72 9.83 -14.34 10.04
CA CYS A 72 9.45 -14.75 11.40
C CYS A 72 8.12 -15.51 11.48
N LEU A 73 7.43 -15.70 10.35
CA LEU A 73 6.16 -16.43 10.23
C LEU A 73 5.00 -15.86 11.07
N LYS A 74 5.15 -14.67 11.65
CA LYS A 74 4.10 -13.99 12.42
C LYS A 74 3.25 -13.08 11.52
N PRO A 75 1.94 -12.92 11.82
CA PRO A 75 1.12 -11.90 11.18
C PRO A 75 1.60 -10.50 11.56
N PHE A 76 1.39 -9.52 10.68
CA PHE A 76 1.73 -8.12 10.96
C PHE A 76 0.81 -7.15 10.20
N LYS A 77 0.72 -5.93 10.72
CA LYS A 77 0.05 -4.80 10.06
C LYS A 77 1.09 -3.94 9.36
N VAL A 78 0.75 -3.45 8.17
CA VAL A 78 1.55 -2.48 7.42
C VAL A 78 0.72 -1.24 7.16
N VAL A 79 1.33 -0.07 7.35
CA VAL A 79 0.77 1.23 6.98
C VAL A 79 1.28 1.55 5.58
N ILE A 80 0.34 1.82 4.67
CA ILE A 80 0.61 2.12 3.28
C ILE A 80 0.23 3.58 3.04
N ASN A 81 1.17 4.33 2.46
CA ASN A 81 1.04 5.78 2.25
C ASN A 81 0.80 6.13 0.77
N ASP A 82 1.16 5.23 -0.14
CA ASP A 82 1.01 5.43 -1.59
C ASP A 82 0.75 4.09 -2.30
N ARG A 83 0.22 4.15 -3.53
CA ARG A 83 -0.08 2.97 -4.34
C ARG A 83 1.16 2.18 -4.76
N ALA A 84 2.32 2.83 -4.91
CA ALA A 84 3.55 2.13 -5.29
C ALA A 84 4.02 1.19 -4.17
N HIS A 85 3.92 1.64 -2.92
CA HIS A 85 4.16 0.84 -1.73
C HIS A 85 3.15 -0.32 -1.61
N LEU A 86 1.85 -0.09 -1.87
CA LEU A 86 0.87 -1.17 -1.86
C LEU A 86 1.16 -2.20 -2.97
N LYS A 87 1.46 -1.72 -4.18
CA LYS A 87 1.79 -2.55 -5.34
C LYS A 87 3.03 -3.40 -5.09
N SER A 88 4.08 -2.85 -4.45
CA SER A 88 5.28 -3.62 -4.11
C SER A 88 4.93 -4.78 -3.18
N TYR A 89 4.04 -4.58 -2.20
CA TYR A 89 3.51 -5.68 -1.41
C TYR A 89 2.69 -6.66 -2.25
N MET A 90 1.72 -6.19 -3.05
CA MET A 90 0.87 -7.08 -3.88
C MET A 90 1.70 -8.00 -4.78
N GLN A 91 2.76 -7.47 -5.38
CA GLN A 91 3.64 -8.17 -6.32
C GLN A 91 4.79 -8.93 -5.63
N SER A 92 5.05 -8.68 -4.35
CA SER A 92 6.16 -9.33 -3.66
C SER A 92 5.85 -10.79 -3.34
N THR A 93 6.77 -11.66 -3.75
CA THR A 93 6.84 -13.07 -3.32
C THR A 93 7.12 -13.18 -1.83
N ASN A 94 7.88 -12.23 -1.26
CA ASN A 94 8.27 -12.23 0.15
C ASN A 94 7.77 -10.98 0.88
N LYS A 95 6.87 -11.16 1.85
CA LYS A 95 6.28 -10.07 2.61
C LYS A 95 6.90 -10.07 4.00
N CYS A 96 7.71 -9.06 4.31
CA CYS A 96 8.38 -8.95 5.59
C CYS A 96 7.70 -7.91 6.48
N CYS A 97 7.65 -8.19 7.79
CA CYS A 97 7.34 -7.16 8.78
C CYS A 97 8.51 -6.16 8.86
N ARG A 98 8.27 -4.98 9.45
CA ARG A 98 9.27 -3.91 9.53
C ARG A 98 10.62 -4.39 10.07
N VAL A 99 10.62 -5.17 11.16
CA VAL A 99 11.85 -5.67 11.79
C VAL A 99 12.61 -6.61 10.86
N CYS A 100 11.95 -7.63 10.32
CA CYS A 100 12.58 -8.60 9.42
C CYS A 100 13.03 -7.96 8.09
N GLY A 101 12.27 -7.00 7.56
CA GLY A 101 12.64 -6.27 6.34
C GLY A 101 13.89 -5.40 6.53
N HIS A 102 14.01 -4.73 7.69
CA HIS A 102 15.23 -3.98 8.04
C HIS A 102 16.45 -4.90 8.18
N PHE A 103 16.30 -6.04 8.85
CA PHE A 103 17.37 -7.01 9.01
C PHE A 103 17.85 -7.56 7.65
N ASP A 104 16.93 -7.99 6.79
CA ASP A 104 17.27 -8.49 5.44
C ASP A 104 17.99 -7.42 4.60
N SER A 105 17.52 -6.17 4.66
CA SER A 105 18.15 -5.04 3.96
C SER A 105 19.57 -4.75 4.47
N PHE A 106 19.80 -4.86 5.78
CA PHE A 106 21.12 -4.66 6.38
C PHE A 106 22.11 -5.74 5.94
N SER A 107 21.70 -7.01 6.02
CA SER A 107 22.51 -8.16 5.61
C SER A 107 22.89 -8.12 4.13
N LYS A 108 21.99 -7.64 3.25
CA LYS A 108 22.31 -7.46 1.83
C LYS A 108 23.35 -6.36 1.59
N LYS A 109 23.25 -5.25 2.32
CA LYS A 109 24.20 -4.12 2.22
C LYS A 109 25.58 -4.43 2.78
N SER A 110 25.68 -5.26 3.81
CA SER A 110 26.98 -5.72 4.31
C SER A 110 27.68 -6.63 3.31
N ASN A 111 26.94 -7.49 2.61
CA ASN A 111 27.50 -8.41 1.62
C ASN A 111 27.97 -7.73 0.33
N THR A 112 27.44 -6.55 0.00
CA THR A 112 27.88 -5.77 -1.18
C THR A 112 29.12 -4.91 -0.92
N LYS A 113 29.57 -4.75 0.32
CA LYS A 113 30.78 -3.96 0.65
C LYS A 113 32.08 -4.78 0.66
N THR A 114 32.01 -6.09 0.47
CA THR A 114 33.16 -7.00 0.60
C THR A 114 33.77 -7.42 -0.76
N LEU A 115 33.41 -6.75 -1.86
CA LEU A 115 33.91 -7.02 -3.20
C LEU A 115 34.51 -5.75 -3.82
N GLU A 116 35.52 -5.19 -3.17
CA GLU A 116 36.50 -4.32 -3.82
C GLU A 116 37.87 -4.93 -3.52
N ILE A 117 38.38 -5.72 -4.48
CA ILE A 117 39.78 -6.13 -4.59
C ILE A 117 40.41 -5.25 -5.66
#